data_AF-A0A8J3YQ09-F1
#
_entry.id   AF-A0A8J3YQ09-F1
#
_cell.length_a   1.000
_cell.length_b   1.000
_cell.length_c   1.000
_cell.angle_alpha   90.00
_cell.angle_beta   90.00
_cell.angle_gamma   90.00
#
_symmetry.space_group_name_H-M   'P 1'
#
loop_
_entity.id
_entity.type
_entity.pdbx_description
1 polymer ?
#
loop_
_entity_poly.entity_id
_entity_poly.type
_entity_poly.pdbx_seq_one_letter_code
_entity_poly.pdbx_strand_id
1 'polypeptide(L)' 'MTDGAYTVEELEAHGFPVHDLTEEQRDVLRNLTPEEFAILVDVRARLEAVGPEVQAHAEIAGAALF' A
#
# COMPACT_ATOMS: atom_id res chain seq x y z
N MET A 1 -3.89 4.10 -22.21
CA MET A 1 -3.03 4.03 -21.01
C MET A 1 -3.38 5.25 -20.21
N THR A 2 -4.32 5.10 -19.29
CA THR A 2 -4.68 6.17 -18.34
C THR A 2 -3.43 6.44 -17.50
N ASP A 3 -2.86 7.62 -17.67
CA ASP A 3 -1.80 8.11 -16.80
C ASP A 3 -2.45 8.30 -15.44
N GLY A 4 -2.20 7.35 -14.52
CA GLY A 4 -2.74 7.42 -13.17
C GLY A 4 -2.12 8.60 -12.42
N ALA A 5 -2.78 9.03 -11.34
CA ALA A 5 -2.33 10.15 -10.52
C ALA A 5 -0.97 9.94 -9.85
N TYR A 6 -0.50 8.68 -9.77
CA TYR A 6 0.78 8.31 -9.16
C TYR A 6 1.60 7.36 -10.05
N THR A 7 2.91 7.56 -10.07
CA THR A 7 3.85 6.64 -10.73
C THR A 7 4.20 5.46 -9.82
N VAL A 8 4.83 4.44 -10.41
CA VAL A 8 5.30 3.27 -9.64
C VAL A 8 6.38 3.69 -8.65
N GLU A 9 7.27 4.57 -9.06
CA GLU A 9 8.38 5.09 -8.26
C GLU A 9 7.89 5.91 -7.07
N GLU A 10 6.81 6.69 -7.24
CA GLU A 10 6.18 7.43 -6.14
C GLU A 10 5.58 6.48 -5.12
N LEU A 11 4.85 5.46 -5.57
CA LEU A 11 4.29 4.42 -4.70
C LEU A 11 5.40 3.66 -3.95
N GLU A 12 6.52 3.33 -4.60
CA GLU A 12 7.68 2.71 -3.95
C GLU A 12 8.36 3.61 -2.93
N ALA A 13 8.50 4.90 -3.23
CA ALA A 13 9.06 5.88 -2.29
C ALA A 13 8.18 6.01 -1.03
N HIS A 14 6.87 5.84 -1.18
CA HIS A 14 5.89 5.73 -0.11
C HIS A 14 5.71 4.29 0.40
N GLY A 15 6.67 3.41 0.10
CA GLY A 15 6.87 2.01 0.53
C GLY A 15 5.67 1.08 0.36
N PHE A 16 4.89 1.28 -0.69
CA PHE A 16 3.98 0.26 -1.19
C PHE A 16 4.80 -0.86 -1.88
N PRO A 17 4.45 -2.15 -1.67
CA PRO A 17 5.19 -3.28 -2.25
C PRO A 17 4.79 -3.51 -3.72
N VAL A 18 4.95 -2.51 -4.57
CA VAL A 18 4.41 -2.54 -5.95
C VAL A 18 4.91 -3.73 -6.76
N HIS A 19 6.13 -4.23 -6.50
CA HIS A 19 6.68 -5.39 -7.20
C HIS A 19 5.93 -6.70 -6.92
N ASP A 20 5.33 -6.83 -5.73
CA ASP A 20 4.55 -8.01 -5.33
C ASP A 20 3.09 -7.94 -5.81
N LEU A 21 2.66 -6.78 -6.31
CA LEU A 21 1.31 -6.55 -6.80
C LEU A 21 1.16 -6.94 -8.27
N THR A 22 -0.03 -7.44 -8.62
CA THR A 22 -0.44 -7.64 -10.00
C THR A 22 -0.62 -6.30 -10.73
N GLU A 23 -0.68 -6.33 -12.06
CA GLU A 23 -0.91 -5.12 -12.85
C GLU A 23 -2.23 -4.43 -12.50
N GLU A 24 -3.30 -5.20 -12.26
CA GLU A 24 -4.61 -4.68 -11.86
C GLU A 24 -4.55 -4.00 -10.48
N GLN A 25 -3.81 -4.57 -9.53
CA GLN A 25 -3.63 -3.97 -8.20
C GLN A 25 -2.80 -2.68 -8.28
N ARG A 26 -1.78 -2.63 -9.14
CA ARG A 26 -1.04 -1.39 -9.40
C ARG A 26 -1.94 -0.33 -10.00
N ASP A 27 -2.83 -0.69 -10.92
CA ASP A 27 -3.78 0.26 -11.52
C ASP A 27 -4.73 0.87 -10.47
N VAL A 28 -5.21 0.08 -9.51
CA VAL A 28 -5.99 0.60 -8.37
C VAL A 28 -5.20 1.65 -7.60
N LEU A 29 -3.94 1.37 -7.24
CA LEU A 29 -3.09 2.32 -6.51
C LEU A 29 -2.79 3.59 -7.32
N ARG A 30 -2.55 3.45 -8.62
CA ARG A 30 -2.29 4.59 -9.51
C ARG A 30 -3.51 5.49 -9.68
N ASN A 31 -4.72 4.97 -9.54
CA ASN A 31 -5.98 5.71 -9.70
C ASN A 31 -6.53 6.26 -8.37
N LEU A 32 -5.81 6.12 -7.26
CA LEU A 32 -6.21 6.71 -5.99
C LEU A 32 -6.26 8.24 -6.07
N THR A 33 -7.23 8.82 -5.38
CA THR A 33 -7.25 10.27 -5.17
C THR A 33 -6.13 10.72 -4.20
N PRO A 34 -5.73 12.00 -4.21
CA PRO A 34 -4.85 12.58 -3.20
C PRO A 34 -5.29 12.33 -1.77
N GLU A 35 -6.60 12.42 -1.49
CA GLU A 35 -7.15 12.19 -0.17
C GLU A 35 -7.02 10.71 0.25
N GLU A 36 -7.36 9.77 -0.63
CA GLU A 36 -7.23 8.33 -0.34
C GLU A 36 -5.78 7.92 -0.15
N PHE A 37 -4.88 8.44 -0.98
CA PHE A 37 -3.45 8.19 -0.87
C PHE A 37 -2.89 8.70 0.47
N ALA A 38 -3.25 9.93 0.86
CA ALA A 38 -2.84 10.51 2.13
C ALA A 38 -3.32 9.68 3.33
N ILE A 39 -4.54 9.15 3.28
CA ILE A 39 -5.08 8.27 4.32
C ILE A 39 -4.27 6.97 4.40
N LEU A 40 -3.95 6.33 3.28
CA LEU A 40 -3.17 5.08 3.28
C LEU A 40 -1.76 5.29 3.85
N VAL A 41 -1.11 6.39 3.48
CA VAL A 41 0.21 6.76 4.02
C VAL A 41 0.13 7.03 5.53
N ASP A 42 -0.90 7.75 6.00
CA ASP A 42 -1.11 8.01 7.43
C ASP A 42 -1.34 6.71 8.22
N VAL A 43 -2.23 5.84 7.74
CA VAL A 43 -2.53 4.56 8.38
C VAL A 43 -1.26 3.71 8.46
N ARG A 44 -0.48 3.64 7.37
CA ARG A 44 0.80 2.92 7.37
C ARG A 44 1.78 3.50 8.38
N ALA A 45 1.98 4.82 8.40
CA ALA A 45 2.89 5.47 9.34
C ALA A 45 2.51 5.20 10.80
N ARG A 46 1.20 5.17 11.10
CA ARG A 46 0.68 4.82 12.42
C ARG A 46 0.92 3.35 12.77
N LEU A 47 0.75 2.43 11.81
CA LEU A 47 1.06 1.01 11.97
C LEU A 47 2.56 0.76 12.19
N GLU A 48 3.43 1.52 11.51
CA GLU A 48 4.87 1.46 11.72
C GLU A 48 5.29 2.04 13.08
N ALA A 49 4.66 3.15 13.49
CA ALA A 49 4.95 3.82 14.76
C ALA A 49 4.58 2.99 16.00
N VAL A 50 3.62 2.06 15.89
CA VAL A 50 3.26 1.18 17.01
C VAL A 50 4.21 0.00 17.20
N GLY A 51 5.14 -0.27 16.27
CA GLY A 51 6.20 -1.27 16.43
C GLY A 51 5.71 -2.72 16.65
N PRO A 52 6.60 -3.74 16.62
CA PRO A 52 6.20 -5.13 16.53
C PRO A 52 5.88 -5.73 17.90
N GLU A 53 4.63 -5.62 18.36
CA GLU A 53 4.10 -6.58 19.36
C GLU A 53 3.72 -7.93 18.73
N VAL A 54 3.91 -8.10 17.41
CA VAL A 54 3.58 -9.32 16.66
C VAL A 54 4.80 -9.86 15.88
N GLN A 55 5.92 -10.12 16.57
CA GLN A 55 6.93 -11.10 16.11
C GLN A 55 6.47 -12.54 16.45
N ALA A 56 5.17 -12.80 16.31
CA ALA A 56 4.56 -14.10 16.56
C ALA A 56 3.25 -14.20 15.76
N HIS A 57 3.35 -14.17 14.43
CA HIS A 57 2.55 -14.93 13.45
C HIS A 57 2.89 -14.40 12.06
N ALA A 58 4.08 -14.74 11.59
CA ALA A 58 4.40 -14.71 10.17
C ALA A 58 3.67 -15.85 9.46
N GLU A 59 2.32 -15.87 9.44
CA GLU A 59 1.55 -16.86 8.66
C GLU A 59 0.17 -16.41 8.16
N ILE A 60 -0.25 -15.15 8.29
CA ILE A 60 -1.45 -14.68 7.56
C ILE A 60 -1.10 -13.45 6.74
N ALA A 61 -0.63 -13.73 5.52
CA ALA A 61 -0.69 -12.84 4.38
C ALA A 61 -2.07 -12.16 4.29
N GLY A 62 -2.09 -10.89 3.92
CA GLY A 62 -3.28 -10.05 3.79
C GLY A 62 -4.30 -10.58 2.79
N ALA A 63 -5.08 -11.58 3.20
CA ALA A 63 -6.18 -12.17 2.45
C ALA A 63 -7.34 -12.51 3.41
N ALA A 64 -7.90 -11.49 4.08
CA ALA A 64 -9.17 -11.64 4.80
C ALA A 64 -9.87 -10.28 4.97
N LEU A 65 -10.20 -9.63 3.86
CA LEU A 65 -11.29 -8.66 3.78
C LEU A 65 -12.16 -9.02 2.56
N PHE A 66 -12.73 -10.23 2.59
CA PHE A 66 -13.91 -10.64 1.82
C PHE A 66 -14.71 -11.64 2.65
#